data_AF-A0A7H0VXL4-F1
#
_entry.id   AF-A0A7H0VXL4-F1
#
_cell.length_a   1.000
_cell.length_b   1.000
_cell.length_c   1.000
_cell.angle_alpha   90.00
_cell.angle_beta   90.00
_cell.angle_gamma   90.00
#
_symmetry.space_group_name_H-M   'P 1'
#
loop_
_entity.id
_entity.type
_entity.pdbx_description
1 polymer ?
#
loop_
_entity_poly.entity_id
_entity_poly.type
_entity_poly.pdbx_seq_one_letter_code
_entity_poly.pdbx_strand_id
1 'polypeptide(L)'
;MEAHQDIQVKVTVDDTDYTASVDNDTGNWHVSVPQSAILSGANQYTITATVPAGNSAAASVTFTGTSPTENPVNKSFGVDEMIMPDN
;
A
#
# COMPACT_ATOMS: atom_id res chain seq x y z
N MET A 1 4.69 -30.25 -10.73
CA MET A 1 4.77 -29.12 -9.80
C MET A 1 4.64 -27.89 -10.67
N GLU A 2 3.44 -27.30 -10.73
CA GLU A 2 3.22 -26.10 -11.54
C GLU A 2 4.06 -24.99 -10.93
N ALA A 3 5.08 -24.60 -11.67
CA ALA A 3 6.02 -23.61 -11.22
C ALA A 3 5.35 -22.25 -11.43
N HIS A 4 5.17 -21.47 -10.36
CA HIS A 4 4.80 -20.05 -10.45
C HIS A 4 5.91 -19.19 -11.06
N GLN A 5 6.94 -19.84 -11.62
CA GLN A 5 8.09 -19.26 -12.27
C GLN A 5 7.60 -18.26 -13.32
N ASP A 6 7.97 -17.00 -13.13
CA ASP A 6 7.79 -15.91 -14.10
C ASP A 6 6.36 -15.33 -14.17
N ILE A 7 5.54 -15.52 -13.13
CA ILE A 7 4.30 -14.74 -12.97
C ILE A 7 4.67 -13.27 -12.69
N GLN A 8 4.12 -12.37 -13.50
CA GLN A 8 4.24 -10.92 -13.31
C GLN A 8 2.97 -10.39 -12.66
N VAL A 9 3.11 -9.68 -11.53
CA VAL A 9 1.99 -8.96 -10.91
C VAL A 9 2.23 -7.46 -11.02
N LYS A 10 1.24 -6.73 -11.53
CA LYS A 10 1.21 -5.28 -11.64
C LYS A 10 0.05 -4.74 -10.82
N VAL A 11 0.30 -3.72 -10.02
CA VAL A 11 -0.71 -3.06 -9.19
C VAL A 11 -0.81 -1.61 -9.61
N THR A 12 -1.97 -1.19 -10.08
CA THR A 12 -2.24 0.20 -10.46
C THR A 12 -2.97 0.90 -9.34
N VAL A 13 -2.43 2.04 -8.90
CA VAL A 13 -2.95 2.92 -7.86
C VAL A 13 -3.03 4.32 -8.44
N ASP A 14 -4.24 4.89 -8.55
CA ASP A 14 -4.44 6.27 -9.03
C ASP A 14 -3.65 6.56 -10.34
N ASP A 15 -3.87 5.71 -11.35
CA ASP A 15 -3.17 5.70 -12.65
C ASP A 15 -1.65 5.45 -12.61
N THR A 16 -1.08 5.17 -11.44
CA THR A 16 0.35 4.83 -11.27
C THR A 16 0.52 3.31 -11.17
N ASP A 17 1.36 2.75 -12.03
CA ASP A 17 1.68 1.32 -12.05
C ASP A 17 2.86 0.97 -11.12
N TYR A 18 2.67 -0.04 -10.29
CA TYR A 18 3.66 -0.63 -9.39
C TYR A 18 3.89 -2.09 -9.75
N THR A 19 5.15 -2.46 -9.93
CA THR A 19 5.53 -3.86 -10.12
C THR A 19 5.59 -4.55 -8.76
N ALA A 20 4.88 -5.68 -8.63
CA ALA A 20 4.95 -6.53 -7.47
C ALA A 20 5.94 -7.69 -7.71
N SER A 21 6.55 -8.17 -6.63
CA SER A 21 7.38 -9.37 -6.66
C SER A 21 6.52 -10.57 -6.31
N VAL A 22 6.67 -11.65 -7.09
CA VAL A 22 5.99 -12.92 -6.87
C VAL A 22 6.99 -13.94 -6.34
N ASP A 23 6.62 -14.61 -5.27
CA ASP A 23 7.33 -15.75 -4.71
C ASP A 23 7.01 -17.00 -5.53
N ASN A 24 8.03 -17.57 -6.18
CA ASN A 24 7.84 -18.67 -7.13
C ASN A 24 7.53 -20.02 -6.45
N ASP A 25 7.82 -20.15 -5.15
CA ASP A 25 7.60 -21.37 -4.37
C ASP A 25 6.18 -21.44 -3.80
N THR A 26 5.61 -20.30 -3.41
CA THR A 26 4.29 -20.21 -2.76
C THR A 26 3.22 -19.54 -3.60
N GLY A 27 3.60 -18.79 -4.64
CA GLY A 27 2.67 -17.96 -5.44
C GLY A 27 2.20 -16.69 -4.73
N ASN A 28 2.73 -16.40 -3.52
CA ASN A 28 2.43 -15.17 -2.81
C ASN A 28 3.09 -13.99 -3.52
N TRP A 29 2.44 -12.83 -3.51
CA TRP A 29 2.99 -11.62 -4.11
C TRP A 29 2.98 -10.46 -3.13
N HIS A 30 3.92 -9.54 -3.29
CA HIS A 30 4.02 -8.34 -2.48
C HIS A 30 4.33 -7.13 -3.36
N VAL A 31 3.69 -6.00 -3.04
CA VAL A 31 3.92 -4.71 -3.71
C VAL A 31 4.24 -3.64 -2.66
N SER A 32 5.19 -2.78 -2.97
CA SER A 32 5.49 -1.61 -2.16
C SER A 32 4.93 -0.37 -2.84
N VAL A 33 3.84 0.17 -2.29
CA VAL A 33 3.23 1.42 -2.75
C VAL A 33 3.62 2.54 -1.77
N PRO A 34 4.16 3.67 -2.24
CA PRO A 34 4.50 4.78 -1.36
C PRO A 34 3.26 5.39 -0.74
N GLN A 35 3.35 5.78 0.54
CA GLN A 35 2.21 6.38 1.26
C GLN A 35 1.70 7.68 0.59
N SER A 36 2.56 8.40 -0.12
CA SER A 36 2.19 9.59 -0.89
C SER A 36 1.27 9.29 -2.08
N ALA A 37 1.20 8.03 -2.54
CA ALA A 37 0.24 7.59 -3.55
C ALA A 37 -1.11 7.20 -2.94
N ILE A 38 -1.26 7.28 -1.61
CA ILE A 38 -2.49 6.98 -0.91
C ILE A 38 -3.23 8.29 -0.61
N LEU A 39 -4.37 8.47 -1.25
CA LEU A 39 -5.24 9.61 -1.00
C LEU A 39 -6.05 9.41 0.27
N SER A 40 -6.49 10.50 0.88
CA SER A 40 -7.54 10.44 1.90
C SER A 40 -8.85 9.93 1.30
N GLY A 41 -9.49 8.98 1.98
CA GLY A 41 -10.78 8.45 1.57
C GLY A 41 -10.64 7.18 0.72
N ALA A 42 -11.61 6.95 -0.18
CA ALA A 42 -11.66 5.73 -0.97
C ALA A 42 -10.58 5.74 -2.07
N ASN A 43 -9.66 4.78 -2.02
CA ASN A 43 -8.67 4.52 -3.06
C ASN A 43 -9.05 3.21 -3.74
N GLN A 44 -9.06 3.21 -5.08
CA GLN A 44 -9.26 2.00 -5.85
C GLN A 44 -7.93 1.53 -6.42
N TYR A 45 -7.68 0.23 -6.28
CA TYR A 45 -6.55 -0.45 -6.87
C TYR A 45 -6.99 -1.48 -7.86
N THR A 46 -6.18 -1.66 -8.89
CA THR A 46 -6.34 -2.76 -9.84
C THR A 46 -5.08 -3.60 -9.81
N ILE A 47 -5.23 -4.86 -9.42
CA ILE A 47 -4.15 -5.85 -9.41
C ILE A 47 -4.32 -6.70 -10.66
N THR A 48 -3.29 -6.78 -11.49
CA THR A 48 -3.23 -7.61 -12.69
C THR A 48 -2.11 -8.62 -12.55
N ALA A 49 -2.45 -9.90 -12.60
CA ALA A 49 -1.48 -11.00 -12.65
C ALA A 49 -1.44 -11.55 -14.07
N THR A 50 -0.24 -11.71 -14.62
CA THR A 50 0.01 -12.29 -15.95
C THR A 50 0.95 -13.47 -15.80
N VAL A 51 0.56 -14.62 -16.36
CA VAL A 51 1.40 -15.83 -16.37
C VAL A 51 2.20 -15.92 -17.68
N PRO A 52 3.29 -16.70 -17.74
CA PRO A 52 4.13 -16.81 -18.93
C PRO A 52 3.42 -17.35 -20.17
N ALA A 53 2.34 -18.11 -19.96
CA ALA A 53 1.45 -18.57 -21.04
C ALA A 53 0.66 -17.43 -21.72
N GLY A 54 0.79 -16.20 -21.24
CA GLY A 54 0.11 -15.01 -21.76
C GLY A 54 -1.30 -14.80 -21.21
N ASN A 55 -1.80 -15.68 -20.35
CA ASN A 55 -3.08 -15.49 -19.67
C ASN A 55 -2.93 -14.46 -18.55
N SER A 56 -3.94 -13.60 -18.38
CA SER A 56 -3.97 -12.60 -17.32
C SER A 56 -5.29 -12.62 -16.56
N ALA A 57 -5.23 -12.24 -15.29
CA ALA A 57 -6.37 -12.05 -14.42
C ALA A 57 -6.24 -10.70 -13.71
N ALA A 58 -7.35 -9.99 -13.54
CA ALA A 58 -7.37 -8.70 -12.85
C ALA A 58 -8.42 -8.72 -11.72
N ALA A 59 -8.09 -8.04 -10.63
CA ALA A 59 -8.98 -7.82 -9.49
C ALA A 59 -8.91 -6.36 -9.06
N SER A 60 -10.08 -5.77 -8.77
CA SER A 60 -10.17 -4.42 -8.24
C SER A 60 -10.51 -4.46 -6.76
N VAL A 61 -9.74 -3.71 -5.97
CA VAL A 61 -9.91 -3.62 -4.51
C VAL A 61 -10.05 -2.15 -4.15
N THR A 62 -11.07 -1.82 -3.38
CA THR A 62 -11.20 -0.51 -2.76
C THR A 62 -10.77 -0.58 -1.32
N PHE A 63 -9.91 0.34 -0.90
CA PHE A 63 -9.66 0.56 0.52
C PHE A 63 -9.97 2.01 0.89
N THR A 64 -10.07 2.27 2.20
CA THR A 64 -10.11 3.63 2.73
C THR A 64 -8.74 4.01 3.29
N GLY A 65 -8.05 4.92 2.60
CA GLY A 65 -6.78 5.48 3.02
C GLY A 65 -7.02 6.57 4.05
N THR A 66 -6.28 6.53 5.14
CA THR A 66 -6.06 7.72 5.95
C THR A 66 -4.95 8.50 5.26
N SER A 67 -5.15 9.80 4.94
CA SER A 67 -4.10 10.64 4.33
C SER A 67 -2.72 10.39 4.93
N PRO A 68 -1.63 10.58 4.16
CA PRO A 68 -0.34 10.92 4.75
C PRO A 68 -0.48 12.29 5.44
N THR A 69 -1.09 12.32 6.62
CA THR A 69 -1.06 13.50 7.48
C THR A 69 0.38 13.67 7.93
N GLU A 70 1.05 14.63 7.29
CA GLU A 70 2.05 15.54 7.81
C GLU A 70 2.67 15.14 9.15
N ASN A 71 3.88 14.58 9.09
CA ASN A 71 4.74 14.22 10.24
C ASN A 71 4.09 13.29 11.29
N PRO A 72 4.88 12.47 12.00
CA PRO A 72 4.42 12.00 13.30
C PRO A 72 4.12 13.25 14.13
N VAL A 73 2.85 13.48 14.49
CA VAL A 73 2.49 14.46 15.50
C VAL A 73 3.17 14.02 16.79
N ASN A 74 4.37 14.53 17.03
CA ASN A 74 5.08 14.44 18.29
C ASN A 74 4.43 15.42 19.25
N LYS A 75 3.18 15.13 19.66
CA LYS A 75 2.57 15.86 20.76
C LYS A 75 3.17 15.37 22.08
N SER A 76 4.41 15.77 22.31
CA SER A 76 4.99 15.82 23.65
C SER A 76 4.33 17.00 24.34
N PHE A 77 3.30 16.75 25.14
CA PHE A 77 2.92 17.72 26.15
C PHE A 77 4.08 17.78 27.15
N GLY A 78 4.74 18.94 27.25
CA GLY A 78 5.61 19.20 28.38
C GLY A 78 4.78 19.05 29.66
N VAL A 79 5.32 18.36 30.66
CA VAL A 79 4.74 18.33 32.01
C VAL A 79 4.69 19.74 32.64
N ASP A 80 5.34 20.70 31.99
CA ASP A 80 5.57 22.08 32.38
C ASP A 80 4.31 22.97 32.30
N GLU A 81 3.21 22.47 31.71
CA GLU A 81 1.94 23.21 31.62
C GLU A 81 0.88 22.74 32.66
N MET A 82 1.19 21.73 33.49
CA MET A 82 0.33 21.30 34.62
C MET A 82 0.68 21.98 35.95
N ILE A 83 1.79 22.72 36.02
CA ILE A 83 2.21 23.42 37.25
C ILE A 83 2.38 24.92 36.97
N MET A 84 1.26 25.60 36.73
CA MET A 84 1.14 26.98 37.20
C MET A 84 0.13 26.97 38.34
N PRO A 85 0.56 27.17 39.61
CA PRO A 85 -0.36 27.60 40.63
C PRO A 85 -0.69 29.07 40.35
N ASP A 86 -1.89 29.33 39.83
CA ASP A 86 -2.46 30.69 39.88
C ASP A 86 -2.66 31.07 41.37
N ASN A 87 -1.77 31.96 41.80
CA ASN A 87 -1.88 32.99 42.83
C ASN A 87 -3.18 33.04 43.66
#